data_AF-A0A537X4H8-F1
#
_entry.id   AF-A0A537X4H8-F1
#
_cell.length_a   1.000
_cell.length_b   1.000
_cell.length_c   1.000
_cell.angle_alpha   90.00
_cell.angle_beta   90.00
_cell.angle_gamma   90.00
#
_symmetry.space_group_name_H-M   'P 1'
#
loop_
_entity.id
_entity.type
_entity.pdbx_description
1 polymer ?
#
loop_
_entity_poly.entity_id
_entity_poly.type
_entity_poly.pdbx_seq_one_letter_code
_entity_poly.pdbx_strand_id
1 'polypeptide(L)'
;MERKERRHHTREFKLEAVRLAAVGDKTKAKVARELGVRVNQLRQWRLDFEEEERNGVPKQELATAEQDLGTLRRENARLREENEILKKAAIYFAKASR
;
A
#
# COMPACT_ATOMS: atom_id res chain seq x y z
N MET A 1 -19.35 -10.01 20.44
CA MET A 1 -17.89 -9.95 20.23
C MET A 1 -17.65 -9.29 18.88
N GLU A 2 -17.29 -8.01 18.88
CA GLU A 2 -17.04 -7.26 17.64
C GLU A 2 -15.75 -7.76 17.00
N ARG A 3 -15.84 -8.30 15.78
CA ARG A 3 -14.65 -8.74 15.03
C ARG A 3 -13.90 -7.49 14.58
N LYS A 4 -12.77 -7.21 15.22
CA LYS A 4 -11.88 -6.12 14.80
C LYS A 4 -11.49 -6.32 13.34
N GLU A 5 -11.77 -5.32 12.51
CA GLU A 5 -11.47 -5.33 11.09
C GLU A 5 -9.98 -5.61 10.86
N ARG A 6 -9.68 -6.54 9.95
CA ARG A 6 -8.30 -6.94 9.66
C ARG A 6 -7.67 -5.82 8.83
N ARG A 7 -6.65 -5.16 9.38
CA ARG A 7 -5.84 -4.23 8.61
C ARG A 7 -5.09 -4.98 7.52
N HIS A 8 -5.41 -4.66 6.27
CA HIS A 8 -4.69 -5.14 5.10
C HIS A 8 -3.49 -4.22 4.84
N HIS A 9 -2.34 -4.83 4.61
CA HIS A 9 -1.10 -4.14 4.27
C HIS A 9 -0.66 -4.56 2.87
N THR A 10 -0.21 -3.62 2.06
CA THR A 10 0.28 -3.90 0.70
C THR A 10 1.56 -4.73 0.76
N ARG A 11 1.88 -5.44 -0.34
CA ARG A 11 3.08 -6.27 -0.41
C ARG A 11 4.35 -5.43 -0.24
N GLU A 12 4.37 -4.25 -0.85
CA GLU A 12 5.49 -3.29 -0.78
C GLU A 12 5.71 -2.82 0.66
N PHE A 13 4.63 -2.51 1.39
CA PHE A 13 4.72 -2.13 2.80
C PHE A 13 5.33 -3.26 3.65
N LYS A 14 4.86 -4.50 3.44
CA LYS A 14 5.38 -5.66 4.17
C LYS A 14 6.86 -5.89 3.87
N LEU A 15 7.28 -5.79 2.59
CA LEU A 15 8.68 -5.94 2.17
C LEU A 15 9.57 -4.88 2.82
N GLU A 16 9.16 -3.61 2.76
CA GLU A 16 9.95 -2.54 3.36
C GLU A 16 10.01 -2.67 4.89
N ALA A 17 8.92 -3.07 5.54
CA ALA A 17 8.91 -3.35 6.97
C ALA A 17 9.92 -4.46 7.33
N VAL A 18 9.96 -5.55 6.57
CA VAL A 18 10.92 -6.65 6.76
C VAL A 18 12.35 -6.19 6.51
N ARG A 19 12.60 -5.40 5.45
CA ARG A 19 13.91 -4.81 5.13
C ARG A 19 14.41 -3.91 6.27
N LEU A 20 13.56 -3.00 6.75
CA LEU A 20 13.89 -2.11 7.87
C LEU A 20 14.24 -2.88 9.14
N ALA A 21 13.56 -4.00 9.38
CA ALA A 21 13.80 -4.86 10.52
C ALA A 21 15.05 -5.77 10.40
N ALA A 22 15.56 -5.95 9.17
CA ALA A 22 16.73 -6.77 8.89
C ALA A 22 18.03 -5.94 8.78
N VAL A 23 17.95 -4.77 8.15
CA VAL A 23 19.11 -3.92 7.82
C VAL A 23 19.34 -2.82 8.85
N GLY A 24 18.29 -2.34 9.52
CA GLY A 24 18.38 -1.20 10.42
C GLY A 24 18.98 -1.53 11.79
N ASP A 25 19.50 -0.50 12.47
CA ASP A 25 20.03 -0.59 13.84
C ASP A 25 18.93 -0.73 14.92
N LYS A 26 17.66 -0.71 14.50
CA LYS A 26 16.51 -0.76 15.41
C LYS A 26 16.10 -2.22 15.64
N THR A 27 15.77 -2.54 16.89
CA THR A 27 15.19 -3.85 17.22
C THR A 27 13.86 -4.05 16.50
N LYS A 28 13.53 -5.31 16.16
CA LYS A 28 12.25 -5.68 15.54
C LYS A 28 11.03 -5.16 16.31
N ALA A 29 11.15 -5.10 17.64
CA ALA A 29 10.12 -4.55 18.52
C ALA A 29 9.91 -3.03 18.32
N LYS A 30 11.00 -2.28 18.14
CA LYS A 30 10.94 -0.83 17.87
C LYS A 30 10.37 -0.55 16.49
N VAL A 31 10.83 -1.27 15.46
CA VAL A 31 10.31 -1.16 14.09
C VAL A 31 8.81 -1.47 14.04
N ALA A 32 8.37 -2.55 14.69
CA ALA A 32 6.96 -2.91 14.74
C ALA A 32 6.10 -1.83 15.41
N ARG A 33 6.60 -1.23 16.51
CA ARG A 33 5.91 -0.14 17.21
C ARG A 33 5.78 1.11 16.34
N GLU A 34 6.86 1.51 15.66
CA GLU A 34 6.87 2.67 14.75
C GLU A 34 5.90 2.47 13.57
N LEU A 35 5.84 1.26 13.03
CA LEU A 35 4.95 0.91 11.92
C LEU A 35 3.51 0.57 12.36
N GLY A 36 3.23 0.54 13.66
CA GLY A 36 1.91 0.21 14.20
C GLY A 36 1.47 -1.25 13.95
N VAL A 37 2.43 -2.16 13.77
CA VAL A 37 2.21 -3.59 13.52
C VAL A 37 2.67 -4.44 14.70
N ARG A 38 2.23 -5.71 14.76
CA ARG A 38 2.70 -6.63 15.79
C ARG A 38 4.07 -7.21 15.41
N VAL A 39 4.95 -7.41 16.38
CA VAL A 39 6.28 -8.03 16.14
C VAL A 39 6.14 -9.42 15.51
N ASN A 40 5.16 -10.21 15.96
CA ASN A 40 4.89 -11.52 15.37
C ASN A 40 4.45 -11.42 13.90
N GLN A 41 3.72 -10.37 13.54
CA GLN A 41 3.28 -10.14 12.16
C GLN A 41 4.47 -9.84 11.25
N LEU A 42 5.42 -9.02 11.73
CA LEU A 42 6.68 -8.74 11.05
C LEU A 42 7.54 -10.01 10.87
N ARG A 43 7.54 -10.89 11.86
CA ARG A 43 8.21 -12.21 11.76
C ARG A 43 7.54 -13.10 10.71
N GLN A 44 6.20 -13.12 10.67
CA GLN A 44 5.46 -13.92 9.70
C GLN A 44 5.74 -13.45 8.27
N TRP A 45 5.65 -12.14 8.00
CA TRP A 45 5.97 -11.62 6.66
C TRP A 45 7.36 -11.99 6.17
N ARG A 46 8.36 -11.98 7.05
CA ARG A 46 9.71 -12.45 6.69
C ARG A 46 9.71 -13.93 6.27
N LEU A 47 9.00 -14.78 7.01
CA LEU A 47 8.90 -16.21 6.68
C LEU A 47 8.13 -16.43 5.38
N ASP A 48 7.04 -15.70 5.18
CA ASP A 48 6.23 -15.75 3.95
C ASP A 48 7.11 -15.39 2.74
N PHE A 49 7.91 -14.32 2.82
CA PHE A 49 8.84 -13.95 1.75
C PHE A 49 10.00 -14.95 1.55
N GLU A 50 10.55 -15.53 2.62
CA GLU A 50 11.56 -16.60 2.53
C GLU A 50 10.98 -17.87 1.85
N GLU A 51 9.69 -18.13 2.04
CA GLU A 51 8.98 -19.22 1.38
C GLU A 51 8.68 -18.90 -0.09
N GLU A 52 8.26 -17.66 -0.39
CA GLU A 52 8.07 -17.16 -1.77
C GLU A 52 9.37 -17.26 -2.58
N GLU A 53 10.52 -16.92 -2.00
CA GLU A 53 11.82 -17.04 -2.68
C GLU A 53 12.17 -18.49 -3.01
N ARG A 54 11.73 -19.44 -2.18
CA ARG A 54 12.00 -20.87 -2.38
C ARG A 54 11.03 -21.55 -3.33
N ASN A 55 9.74 -21.21 -3.22
CA ASN A 55 8.64 -21.95 -3.83
C ASN A 55 7.92 -21.14 -4.93
N GLY A 56 8.28 -19.87 -5.12
CA GLY A 56 7.59 -18.91 -5.99
C GLY A 56 6.42 -18.20 -5.29
N VAL A 57 5.95 -17.10 -5.89
CA VAL A 57 4.83 -16.31 -5.36
C VAL A 57 3.52 -17.09 -5.49
N PRO A 58 2.70 -17.22 -4.43
CA PRO A 58 1.41 -17.90 -4.52
C PRO A 58 0.48 -17.26 -5.56
N LYS A 59 -0.17 -18.09 -6.38
CA LYS A 59 -1.09 -17.64 -7.46
C LYS A 59 -2.23 -16.74 -6.97
N GLN A 60 -2.67 -16.91 -5.73
CA GLN A 60 -3.72 -16.10 -5.13
C GLN A 60 -3.27 -14.65 -4.86
N GLU A 61 -2.00 -14.43 -4.54
CA GLU A 61 -1.47 -13.09 -4.31
C GLU A 61 -1.30 -12.30 -5.61
N LEU A 62 -0.93 -12.99 -6.70
CA LEU A 62 -0.90 -12.41 -8.04
C LEU A 62 -2.27 -11.90 -8.47
N ALA A 63 -3.33 -12.68 -8.23
CA ALA A 63 -4.70 -12.29 -8.57
C ALA A 63 -5.18 -11.05 -7.78
N THR A 64 -4.79 -10.90 -6.52
CA THR A 64 -5.13 -9.71 -5.73
C THR A 64 -4.39 -8.46 -6.22
N ALA A 65 -3.12 -8.58 -6.62
CA ALA A 65 -2.35 -7.46 -7.16
C ALA A 65 -2.95 -6.92 -8.46
N GLU A 66 -3.46 -7.81 -9.33
CA GLU A 66 -4.13 -7.42 -10.58
C GLU A 66 -5.45 -6.65 -10.32
N GLN A 67 -6.23 -7.06 -9.32
CA GLN A 67 -7.46 -6.37 -8.93
C GLN A 67 -7.22 -4.97 -8.38
N ASP A 68 -6.16 -4.79 -7.58
CA ASP A 68 -5.77 -3.50 -7.03
C ASP A 68 -5.33 -2.52 -8.14
N LEU A 69 -4.52 -2.98 -9.10
CA LEU A 69 -4.11 -2.16 -10.26
C LEU A 69 -5.30 -1.67 -11.08
N GLY A 70 -6.30 -2.53 -11.30
CA GLY A 70 -7.53 -2.15 -12.02
C GLY A 70 -8.34 -1.08 -11.28
N THR A 71 -8.35 -1.13 -9.95
CA THR A 71 -9.04 -0.13 -9.12
C THR A 71 -8.28 1.19 -9.08
N LEU A 72 -6.96 1.16 -8.90
CA LEU A 72 -6.13 2.37 -8.94
C LEU A 72 -6.18 3.09 -10.30
N ARG A 73 -6.17 2.34 -11.41
CA ARG A 73 -6.29 2.96 -12.75
C ARG A 73 -7.61 3.68 -12.95
N ARG A 74 -8.71 3.09 -12.47
CA ARG A 74 -10.05 3.72 -12.53
C ARG A 74 -10.08 5.00 -11.71
N GLU A 75 -9.55 4.96 -10.48
CA GLU A 75 -9.51 6.15 -9.63
C GLU A 75 -8.60 7.24 -10.20
N ASN A 76 -7.45 6.89 -10.77
CA ASN A 76 -6.56 7.87 -11.40
C ASN A 76 -7.21 8.53 -12.62
N ALA A 77 -7.96 7.77 -13.43
CA ALA A 77 -8.71 8.32 -14.55
C ALA A 77 -9.76 9.34 -14.08
N ARG A 78 -10.53 8.98 -13.04
CA ARG A 78 -11.53 9.87 -12.44
C ARG A 78 -10.90 11.16 -11.89
N LEU A 79 -9.82 11.05 -11.11
CA LEU A 79 -9.12 12.21 -10.54
C LEU A 79 -8.56 13.14 -11.61
N ARG A 80 -8.08 12.60 -12.74
CA ARG A 80 -7.61 13.41 -13.87
C ARG A 80 -8.75 14.19 -14.52
N GLU A 81 -9.91 13.56 -14.70
CA GLU A 81 -11.09 14.23 -15.25
C GLU A 81 -11.57 15.38 -14.34
N GLU A 82 -11.69 15.11 -13.04
CA GLU A 82 -12.05 16.13 -12.05
C GLU A 82 -11.04 17.31 -12.06
N ASN A 83 -9.74 17.01 -12.16
CA ASN A 83 -8.70 18.03 -12.25
C ASN A 83 -8.81 18.89 -13.52
N GLU A 84 -9.13 18.29 -14.66
CA GLU A 84 -9.31 19.02 -15.91
C GLU A 84 -10.56 19.92 -15.88
N ILE A 85 -11.65 19.47 -15.25
CA ILE A 85 -12.83 20.31 -15.04
C ILE A 85 -12.48 21.52 -14.17
N LEU A 86 -11.76 21.30 -13.06
CA LEU A 86 -11.34 22.38 -12.17
C LEU A 86 -10.41 23.38 -12.86
N LYS A 87 -9.46 22.91 -13.68
CA LYS A 87 -8.60 23.79 -14.49
C LYS A 87 -9.39 24.64 -15.47
N LYS A 88 -10.33 24.04 -16.20
CA LYS A 88 -11.19 24.76 -17.15
C LYS A 88 -12.03 25.83 -16.43
N ALA A 89 -12.59 25.48 -15.27
CA ALA A 89 -13.32 26.41 -14.42
C ALA A 89 -12.43 27.56 -13.95
N ALA A 90 -11.23 27.27 -13.44
CA ALA A 90 -10.28 28.29 -13.00
C ALA A 90 -9.89 29.26 -14.13
N ILE A 91 -9.64 28.75 -15.35
CA ILE A 91 -9.37 29.57 -16.53
C ILE A 91 -10.58 30.45 -16.88
N TYR A 92 -11.79 29.90 -16.84
CA TYR A 92 -13.02 30.65 -17.10
C TYR A 92 -13.22 31.78 -16.10
N PHE A 93 -13.11 31.49 -14.80
CA PHE A 93 -13.28 32.49 -13.74
C PHE A 93 -12.19 33.58 -13.78
N ALA A 94 -10.93 33.22 -14.04
CA ALA A 94 -9.84 34.20 -14.18
C ALA A 94 -10.00 35.13 -15.40
N LYS A 95 -10.72 34.69 -16.44
CA LYS A 95 -11.09 35.55 -17.59
C LYS A 95 -12.29 36.44 -17.28
N ALA A 96 -13.24 35.97 -16.47
CA ALA A 96 -14.45 36.70 -16.10
C ALA A 96 -14.23 37.74 -14.98
N SER A 97 -13.12 37.64 -14.23
CA SER A 97 -12.76 38.60 -13.17
C SER A 97 -11.92 39.79 -13.67
N ARG A 98 -11.90 40.04 -14.98
CA ARG A 98 -11.13 41.11 -15.63
C ARG A 98 -12.05 42.18 -16.20
#